data_AF-G9YQU1-F1
#
_entry.id   AF-G9YQU1-F1
#
_cell.length_a   1.000
_cell.length_b   1.000
_cell.length_c   1.000
_cell.angle_alpha   90.00
_cell.angle_beta   90.00
_cell.angle_gamma   90.00
#
_symmetry.space_group_name_H-M   'P 1'
#
loop_
_entity.id
_entity.type
_entity.pdbx_description
1 polymer ?
#
loop_
_entity_poly.entity_id
_entity_poly.type
_entity_poly.pdbx_seq_one_letter_code
_entity_poly.pdbx_strand_id
1 'polypeptide(L)' 'MEGNPYNLLSFQTEAYTSSAVLTIDPAPDTLIRVFLAWKGLDAPVEVEPQKLTAPERAGFTAVEWGGAEVVQ' A
#
# COMPACT_ATOMS: atom_id res chain seq x y z
N MET A 1 5.07 4.87 -12.91
CA MET A 1 6.31 4.78 -12.09
C MET A 1 7.56 5.00 -12.93
N GLU A 2 7.71 4.28 -14.04
CA GLU A 2 8.79 4.52 -15.01
C GLU A 2 8.54 5.80 -15.83
N GLY A 3 9.60 6.47 -16.27
CA GLY A 3 9.54 7.67 -17.13
C GLY A 3 9.36 9.00 -16.40
N ASN A 4 9.13 9.00 -15.10
CA ASN A 4 8.99 10.22 -14.30
C ASN A 4 10.36 10.63 -13.71
N PRO A 5 10.74 11.93 -13.71
CA PRO A 5 11.93 12.41 -13.02
C PRO A 5 11.92 12.09 -11.52
N TYR A 6 10.75 12.19 -10.88
CA TYR A 6 10.51 11.81 -9.50
C TYR A 6 9.17 11.07 -9.37
N ASN A 7 9.02 10.25 -8.33
CA ASN A 7 7.74 9.64 -7.98
C ASN A 7 7.43 9.94 -6.51
N LEU A 8 6.27 10.52 -6.26
CA LEU A 8 5.71 10.59 -4.91
C LEU A 8 5.08 9.23 -4.58
N LEU A 9 5.52 8.63 -3.48
CA LEU A 9 5.10 7.30 -3.03
C LEU A 9 4.33 7.40 -1.71
N SER A 10 3.25 6.64 -1.58
CA SER A 10 2.53 6.52 -0.32
C SER A 10 1.90 5.13 -0.16
N PHE A 11 2.29 4.43 0.90
CA PHE A 11 1.59 3.20 1.30
C PHE A 11 0.24 3.55 1.93
N GLN A 12 -0.83 3.01 1.36
CA GLN A 12 -2.20 3.24 1.80
C GLN A 12 -2.57 2.32 2.96
N THR A 13 -3.36 2.87 3.90
CA THR A 13 -3.87 2.14 5.08
C THR A 13 -5.40 2.12 5.05
N GLU A 14 -6.07 2.78 6.00
CA GLU A 14 -7.53 2.73 6.20
C GLU A 14 -8.31 3.18 4.97
N ALA A 15 -7.84 4.21 4.26
CA ALA A 15 -8.50 4.72 3.05
C ALA A 15 -8.66 3.62 1.99
N TYR A 16 -7.62 2.81 1.78
CA TYR A 16 -7.67 1.69 0.86
C TYR A 16 -8.46 0.53 1.44
N THR A 17 -8.13 0.07 2.65
CA THR A 17 -8.72 -1.16 3.21
C THR A 17 -10.23 -1.04 3.48
N SER A 18 -10.74 0.17 3.73
CA SER A 18 -12.17 0.44 3.89
C SER A 18 -12.94 0.39 2.57
N SER A 19 -12.31 0.80 1.47
CA SER A 19 -12.91 0.81 0.13
C SER A 19 -12.83 -0.55 -0.57
N ALA A 20 -11.76 -1.30 -0.33
CA ALA A 20 -11.51 -2.62 -0.92
C ALA A 20 -11.72 -3.68 0.16
N VAL A 21 -12.97 -4.06 0.40
CA VAL A 21 -13.30 -5.13 1.36
C VAL A 21 -12.76 -6.46 0.85
N LEU A 22 -12.06 -7.21 1.70
CA LEU A 22 -11.47 -8.50 1.40
C LEU A 22 -12.03 -9.55 2.36
N THR A 23 -12.57 -10.64 1.81
CA THR A 23 -13.06 -11.80 2.58
C THR A 23 -12.35 -13.05 2.09
N ILE A 24 -11.78 -13.83 3.02
CA ILE A 24 -11.06 -15.07 2.75
C ILE A 24 -11.65 -16.14 3.67
N ASP A 25 -11.99 -17.31 3.12
CA ASP A 25 -12.48 -18.47 3.88
C ASP A 25 -11.63 -19.72 3.55
N PRO A 26 -11.01 -20.37 4.56
CA PRO A 26 -11.01 -20.01 5.98
C PRO A 26 -10.29 -18.67 6.23
N ALA A 27 -10.67 -17.97 7.31
CA ALA A 27 -10.04 -16.71 7.68
C ALA A 27 -8.55 -16.91 8.03
N PRO A 28 -7.65 -16.02 7.56
CA PRO A 28 -6.24 -16.09 7.93
C PRO A 28 -6.02 -15.67 9.39
N ASP A 29 -5.05 -16.32 10.04
CA ASP A 29 -4.56 -15.92 11.36
C ASP A 29 -3.84 -14.56 11.32
N THR A 30 -3.15 -14.29 10.20
CA THR A 30 -2.48 -13.02 9.93
C THR A 30 -2.86 -12.49 8.55
N LEU A 31 -3.43 -11.28 8.48
CA LEU A 31 -3.70 -10.59 7.22
C LEU A 31 -2.78 -9.36 7.07
N ILE A 32 -1.97 -9.36 6.02
CA ILE A 32 -1.10 -8.23 5.67
C ILE A 32 -1.59 -7.65 4.34
N ARG A 33 -1.90 -6.34 4.31
CA ARG A 33 -2.36 -5.65 3.11
C ARG A 33 -1.40 -4.51 2.78
N VAL A 34 -0.80 -4.58 1.60
CA VAL A 34 0.14 -3.57 1.10
C VAL A 34 -0.42 -3.00 -0.18
N PHE A 35 -0.67 -1.69 -0.19
CA PHE A 35 -1.08 -0.98 -1.39
C PHE A 35 -0.24 0.27 -1.57
N LEU A 36 0.57 0.30 -2.63
CA LEU A 36 1.42 1.44 -2.96
C LEU A 36 0.68 2.36 -3.95
N ALA A 37 0.33 3.56 -3.52
CA ALA A 37 -0.08 4.62 -4.43
C ALA A 37 1.16 5.41 -4.89
N TRP A 38 1.23 5.75 -6.18
CA TRP A 38 2.27 6.62 -6.70
C TRP A 38 1.74 7.71 -7.61
N LYS A 39 2.46 8.83 -7.69
CA LYS A 39 2.23 9.90 -8.66
C LYS A 39 3.56 10.36 -9.25
N GLY A 40 3.61 10.49 -10.58
CA GLY A 40 4.76 11.08 -11.26
C GLY A 40 4.91 12.58 -10.95
N LEU A 41 6.15 13.04 -10.81
CA LEU A 41 6.48 14.43 -10.54
C LEU A 41 7.67 14.89 -11.41
N ASP A 42 7.61 16.15 -11.85
CA ASP A 42 8.71 16.80 -12.57
C ASP A 42 9.82 17.31 -11.64
N ALA A 43 9.48 17.55 -10.36
CA ALA A 43 10.39 18.04 -9.33
C ALA A 43 10.14 17.31 -8.00
N PRO A 44 11.14 17.18 -7.11
CA PRO A 44 10.96 16.54 -5.83
C PRO A 44 10.11 17.41 -4.89
N VAL A 45 9.47 16.77 -3.92
CA VAL A 45 8.73 17.45 -2.84
C VAL A 45 9.18 16.87 -1.51
N GLU A 46 9.17 17.71 -0.48
CA GLU A 46 9.38 17.24 0.90
C GLU A 46 8.17 16.40 1.34
N VAL A 47 8.44 15.29 2.04
CA VAL A 47 7.41 14.35 2.50
C VAL A 47 7.64 14.02 3.96
N GLU A 48 6.54 13.92 4.71
CA GLU A 48 6.58 13.42 6.07
C GLU A 48 6.81 11.90 6.06
N PRO A 49 7.70 11.37 6.93
CA PRO A 49 7.94 9.94 7.02
C PRO A 49 6.66 9.15 7.38
N GLN A 50 6.35 8.11 6.60
CA GLN A 50 5.28 7.19 6.97
C GLN A 50 5.77 6.21 8.05
N LYS A 51 4.98 6.05 9.12
CA LYS A 51 5.20 4.99 10.10
C LYS A 51 4.68 3.66 9.55
N LEU A 52 5.60 2.78 9.16
CA LEU A 52 5.29 1.44 8.70
C LEU A 52 5.33 0.44 9.87
N THR A 53 4.44 -0.54 9.84
CA THR A 53 4.41 -1.63 10.81
C THR A 53 4.70 -2.95 10.13
N ALA A 54 5.50 -3.80 10.75
CA ALA A 54 5.74 -5.17 10.30
C ALA A 54 5.09 -6.14 11.30
N PRO A 55 3.82 -6.54 11.09
CA PRO A 55 3.18 -7.53 11.96
C PRO A 55 3.90 -8.88 11.87
N GLU A 56 3.91 -9.63 12.96
CA GLU A 56 4.42 -11.00 13.00
C GLU A 56 3.57 -11.90 12.09
N ARG A 57 4.21 -12.89 11.43
CA ARG A 57 3.53 -13.86 10.57
C ARG A 57 3.33 -15.15 11.34
N ALA A 58 2.13 -15.35 11.89
CA ALA A 58 1.76 -16.54 12.63
C ALA A 58 0.63 -17.29 11.91
N GLY A 59 0.68 -18.63 11.93
CA GLY A 59 -0.35 -19.49 11.35
C GLY A 59 -0.54 -19.29 9.83
N PHE A 60 -1.77 -19.46 9.36
CA PHE A 60 -2.16 -19.15 7.99
C PHE A 60 -2.07 -17.63 7.76
N THR A 61 -1.04 -17.21 7.02
CA THR A 61 -0.82 -15.80 6.68
C THR A 61 -1.24 -15.52 5.24
N ALA A 62 -2.17 -14.58 5.06
CA ALA A 62 -2.54 -14.04 3.75
C ALA A 62 -1.87 -12.68 3.54
N VAL A 63 -1.26 -12.49 2.37
CA VAL A 63 -0.65 -11.21 1.97
C VAL A 63 -1.33 -10.72 0.70
N GLU A 64 -2.00 -9.58 0.79
CA GLU A 64 -2.49 -8.83 -0.37
C GLU A 64 -1.43 -7.79 -0.76
N TRP A 65 -1.03 -7.80 -2.02
CA TRP A 65 -0.07 -6.84 -2.58
C TRP A 65 -0.66 -6.19 -3.82
N GLY A 66 -0.74 -4.86 -3.82
CA GLY A 66 -1.23 -4.08 -4.94
C GLY A 66 -0.61 -2.69 -5.01
N GLY A 67 -1.03 -1.93 -6.00
CA GLY A 67 -0.65 -0.54 -6.15
C GLY A 67 -1.29 0.07 -7.39
N ALA A 68 -1.41 1.39 -7.39
CA ALA A 68 -1.94 2.14 -8.52
C ALA A 68 -1.30 3.51 -8.67
N GLU A 69 -1.24 3.97 -9.91
CA GLU A 69 -0.93 5.36 -10.22
C GLU A 69 -2.15 6.23 -9.90
N VAL A 70 -1.91 7.33 -9.19
CA VAL A 70 -2.90 8.39 -8.99
C VAL A 70 -2.80 9.33 -10.18
N VAL A 71 -3.58 9.05 -11.22
CA VAL A 71 -3.78 9.96 -12.35
C VAL A 71 -4.81 11.02 -11.95
N GLN A 72 -4.48 12.28 -12.19
CA GLN A 72 -5.34 13.44 -11.91
C GLN A 72 -5.48 14.27 -13.16
#